data_AF-A0AAV2PLB9-F1
#
_entry.id   AF-A0AAV2PLB9-F1
#
_cell.length_a   1.000
_cell.length_b   1.000
_cell.length_c   1.000
_cell.angle_alpha   90.00
_cell.angle_beta   90.00
_cell.angle_gamma   90.00
#
_symmetry.space_group_name_H-M   'P 1'
#
loop_
_entity.id
_entity.type
_entity.pdbx_description
1 polymer ?
#
loop_
_entity_poly.entity_id
_entity_poly.type
_entity_poly.pdbx_seq_one_letter_code
_entity_poly.pdbx_strand_id
1 'polypeptide(L)'
;TRHSAQMDKLECEVCCYIYDDATRRPKNLPCGHTFCARCMAKEISKGKSTCPICRQPHNAQSVSGLAFSVVLERMIRNLPKSTNVGTKSSDSEDEGEIDDYSGG
;
A
#
# COMPACT_ATOMS: atom_id res chain seq x y z
N THR A 1 12.10 16.82 -20.78
CA THR A 1 11.93 16.07 -19.50
C THR A 1 10.58 15.39 -19.49
N ARG A 2 10.52 14.16 -20.04
CA ARG A 2 9.27 13.40 -20.25
C ARG A 2 8.97 12.43 -19.09
N HIS A 3 9.79 12.43 -18.04
CA HIS A 3 9.69 11.53 -16.89
C HIS A 3 8.73 12.03 -15.80
N SER A 4 8.41 13.34 -15.77
CA SER A 4 7.59 13.93 -14.69
C SER A 4 6.12 13.52 -14.78
N ALA A 5 5.56 13.37 -15.99
CA ALA A 5 4.13 13.14 -16.21
C ALA A 5 3.67 11.68 -15.99
N GLN A 6 4.58 10.77 -15.66
CA GLN A 6 4.28 9.35 -15.51
C GLN A 6 4.00 8.94 -14.05
N MET A 7 4.37 9.78 -13.08
CA MET A 7 4.15 9.52 -11.64
C MET A 7 2.77 9.95 -11.17
N ASP A 8 2.18 11.01 -11.73
CA ASP A 8 0.86 11.53 -11.34
C ASP A 8 -0.28 10.50 -11.51
N LYS A 9 -0.08 9.52 -12.40
CA LYS A 9 -1.06 8.44 -12.67
C LYS A 9 -0.94 7.25 -11.70
N LEU A 10 0.03 7.28 -10.78
CA LEU A 10 0.29 6.19 -9.83
C LEU A 10 -0.06 6.58 -8.39
N GLU A 11 -0.82 7.65 -8.21
CA GLU A 11 -1.24 8.13 -6.89
C GLU A 11 -2.75 7.94 -6.68
N CYS A 12 -3.12 7.69 -5.43
CA CYS A 12 -4.51 7.58 -5.04
C CYS A 12 -5.15 8.97 -4.90
N GLU A 13 -6.21 9.25 -5.65
CA GLU A 13 -6.91 10.55 -5.58
C GLU A 13 -7.56 10.87 -4.22
N VAL A 14 -7.70 9.89 -3.33
CA VAL A 14 -8.31 10.08 -2.00
C VAL A 14 -7.28 10.43 -0.92
N CYS A 15 -6.08 9.85 -1.01
CA CYS A 15 -5.04 10.04 0.02
C CYS A 15 -3.73 10.61 -0.51
N CYS A 16 -3.64 10.85 -1.82
CA CYS A 16 -2.48 11.39 -2.52
C CYS A 16 -1.18 10.62 -2.25
N TYR A 17 -1.28 9.32 -1.96
CA TYR A 17 -0.12 8.43 -1.81
C TYR A 17 0.04 7.58 -3.06
N ILE A 18 1.30 7.34 -3.42
CA ILE A 18 1.69 6.41 -4.48
C ILE A 18 1.19 5.00 -4.15
N TYR A 19 0.67 4.30 -5.16
CA TYR A 19 0.27 2.91 -5.06
C TYR A 19 1.48 1.99 -4.88
N ASP A 20 1.31 0.92 -4.11
CA ASP A 20 2.33 -0.12 -3.88
C ASP A 20 1.77 -1.52 -4.19
N ASP A 21 2.64 -2.53 -4.24
CA ASP A 21 2.26 -3.93 -4.48
C ASP A 21 1.82 -4.68 -3.21
N ALA A 22 1.74 -3.99 -2.05
CA ALA A 22 1.45 -4.59 -0.75
C ALA A 22 0.13 -4.09 -0.14
N THR A 23 0.12 -2.89 0.44
CA THR A 23 -0.98 -2.35 1.24
C THR A 23 -1.85 -1.33 0.50
N ARG A 24 -1.29 -0.67 -0.52
CA ARG A 24 -1.92 0.37 -1.33
C ARG A 24 -2.11 -0.07 -2.77
N ARG A 25 -2.30 -1.37 -3.00
CA ARG A 25 -2.61 -1.89 -4.33
C ARG A 25 -3.79 -1.13 -4.94
N PRO A 26 -3.71 -0.70 -6.21
CA PRO A 26 -4.77 0.02 -6.88
C PRO A 26 -5.96 -0.91 -7.09
N LYS A 27 -7.17 -0.44 -6.77
CA LYS A 27 -8.44 -1.15 -6.88
C LYS A 27 -9.41 -0.35 -7.73
N ASN A 28 -9.96 -1.00 -8.74
CA ASN A 28 -10.90 -0.41 -9.67
C ASN A 28 -12.32 -0.68 -9.18
N LEU A 29 -13.11 0.39 -9.08
CA LEU A 29 -14.56 0.28 -8.94
C LEU A 29 -15.21 -0.05 -10.30
N PRO A 30 -16.44 -0.61 -10.30
CA PRO A 30 -17.18 -0.89 -11.54
C PRO A 30 -17.43 0.36 -12.39
N CYS A 31 -17.40 1.56 -11.79
CA CYS A 31 -17.49 2.83 -12.50
C CYS A 31 -16.21 3.23 -13.25
N GLY A 32 -15.11 2.47 -13.11
CA GLY A 32 -13.83 2.74 -13.78
C GLY A 32 -12.82 3.57 -12.98
N HIS A 33 -13.23 4.15 -11.84
CA HIS A 33 -12.31 4.90 -10.97
C HIS A 33 -11.43 3.98 -10.11
N THR A 34 -10.20 4.42 -9.83
CA THR A 34 -9.18 3.61 -9.14
C THR A 34 -8.79 4.24 -7.80
N PHE A 35 -8.75 3.44 -6.73
CA PHE A 35 -8.40 3.88 -5.38
C PHE A 35 -7.45 2.87 -4.73
N CYS A 36 -6.66 3.29 -3.74
CA CYS A 36 -5.79 2.33 -3.06
C CYS A 36 -6.60 1.40 -2.15
N ALA A 37 -6.14 0.16 -1.99
CA ALA A 37 -6.78 -0.87 -1.16
C ALA A 37 -7.10 -0.37 0.26
N ARG A 38 -6.18 0.39 0.88
CA ARG A 38 -6.38 1.00 2.19
C ARG A 38 -7.55 1.99 2.25
N CYS A 39 -7.71 2.84 1.24
CA CYS A 39 -8.84 3.78 1.17
C CYS A 39 -10.17 3.04 0.97
N MET A 40 -10.20 2.05 0.08
CA MET A 40 -11.39 1.23 -0.13
C MET A 40 -11.77 0.45 1.12
N ALA A 41 -10.80 -0.14 1.83
CA ALA A 41 -11.06 -0.83 3.10
C ALA A 41 -11.76 0.11 4.09
N LYS A 42 -11.23 1.33 4.24
CA LYS A 42 -11.76 2.32 5.17
C LYS A 42 -13.20 2.74 4.83
N GLU A 43 -13.52 2.94 3.55
CA GLU A 43 -14.88 3.31 3.15
C GLU A 43 -15.87 2.14 3.30
N ILE A 44 -15.47 0.93 2.93
CA ILE A 44 -16.29 -0.28 3.13
C ILE A 44 -16.55 -0.52 4.62
N SER A 45 -15.54 -0.37 5.48
CA SER A 45 -15.69 -0.50 6.95
C SER A 45 -16.63 0.54 7.55
N LYS A 46 -16.82 1.70 6.89
CA LYS A 46 -17.82 2.71 7.28
C LYS A 46 -19.22 2.42 6.72
N GLY A 47 -19.41 1.30 6.03
CA GLY A 47 -20.66 0.96 5.34
C GLY A 47 -20.94 1.79 4.09
N LYS A 48 -19.92 2.45 3.52
CA LYS A 48 -20.08 3.23 2.30
C LYS A 48 -19.83 2.37 1.07
N SER A 49 -20.76 2.44 0.14
CA SER A 49 -20.80 1.66 -1.10
C SER A 49 -20.89 2.56 -2.32
N THR A 50 -20.34 3.78 -2.26
CA THR A 50 -20.38 4.76 -3.36
C THR A 50 -18.99 5.24 -3.73
N CYS A 51 -18.78 5.48 -5.02
CA CYS A 51 -17.53 6.01 -5.54
C CYS A 51 -17.26 7.43 -4.99
N PRO A 52 -16.07 7.71 -4.43
CA PRO A 52 -15.71 9.05 -3.96
C PRO A 52 -15.74 10.15 -5.04
N ILE A 53 -15.57 9.78 -6.30
CA ILE A 53 -15.46 10.73 -7.43
C ILE A 53 -16.82 10.93 -8.10
N CYS A 54 -17.41 9.86 -8.65
CA CYS A 54 -18.66 9.95 -9.42
C CYS A 54 -19.92 9.60 -8.63
N ARG A 55 -19.79 9.23 -7.34
CA ARG A 55 -20.89 8.84 -6.45
C ARG A 55 -21.71 7.64 -6.92
N GLN A 56 -21.28 6.93 -7.97
CA GLN A 56 -21.97 5.71 -8.40
C GLN A 56 -21.87 4.62 -7.33
N PRO A 57 -22.98 3.91 -7.06
CA PRO A 57 -22.98 2.80 -6.12
C PRO A 57 -22.17 1.61 -6.65
N HIS A 58 -21.59 0.84 -5.74
CA HIS A 58 -20.90 -0.40 -6.02
C HIS A 58 -21.23 -1.44 -4.95
N ASN A 59 -21.31 -2.72 -5.33
CA ASN A 59 -21.65 -3.79 -4.40
C ASN A 59 -20.41 -4.45 -3.74
N ALA A 60 -19.36 -3.67 -3.48
CA ALA A 60 -18.11 -4.22 -2.97
C ALA A 60 -18.22 -4.47 -1.47
N GLN A 61 -18.28 -5.74 -1.08
CA GLN A 61 -18.30 -6.15 0.33
C GLN A 61 -16.89 -6.30 0.94
N SER A 62 -15.87 -6.46 0.09
CA SER A 62 -14.48 -6.53 0.52
C SER A 62 -13.56 -5.93 -0.55
N VAL A 63 -12.38 -5.49 -0.13
CA VAL A 63 -11.35 -4.94 -1.02
C VAL A 63 -10.75 -6.01 -1.94
N SER A 64 -10.70 -7.27 -1.47
CA SER A 64 -10.19 -8.40 -2.23
C SER A 64 -11.04 -8.71 -3.46
N GLY A 65 -12.36 -8.49 -3.39
CA GLY A 65 -13.28 -8.67 -4.50
C GLY A 65 -13.23 -7.59 -5.58
N LEU A 66 -12.50 -6.49 -5.35
CA LEU A 66 -12.33 -5.43 -6.34
C LEU A 66 -11.24 -5.78 -7.35
N ALA A 67 -11.56 -5.56 -8.62
CA ALA A 67 -10.62 -5.67 -9.73
C ALA A 67 -9.46 -4.68 -9.57
N PHE A 68 -8.37 -4.92 -10.28
CA PHE A 68 -7.23 -4.01 -10.36
C PHE A 68 -6.75 -3.91 -11.80
N SER A 69 -6.17 -2.77 -12.16
CA SER A 69 -5.53 -2.62 -13.47
C SER A 69 -4.19 -3.34 -13.49
N VAL A 70 -4.07 -4.37 -14.31
CA VAL A 70 -2.81 -5.11 -14.53
C VAL A 70 -1.70 -4.18 -15.04
N VAL A 71 -2.07 -3.14 -15.81
CA VAL A 71 -1.14 -2.14 -16.33
C VAL A 71 -0.55 -1.31 -15.19
N LEU A 72 -1.40 -0.76 -14.31
CA LEU A 72 -0.92 0.00 -13.13
C LEU A 72 -0.04 -0.87 -12.25
N GLU A 73 -0.43 -2.13 -12.04
CA GLU A 73 0.34 -3.05 -11.21
C GLU A 73 1.72 -3.38 -11.80
N ARG A 74 1.80 -3.54 -13.13
CA ARG A 74 3.10 -3.65 -13.81
C ARG A 74 3.93 -2.39 -13.65
N MET A 75 3.34 -1.20 -13.81
CA MET A 75 4.06 0.06 -13.64
C MET A 75 4.61 0.22 -12.22
N ILE A 76 3.79 -0.08 -11.20
CA ILE A 76 4.19 -0.03 -9.77
C ILE A 76 5.35 -0.98 -9.50
N ARG A 77 5.32 -2.21 -10.03
CA ARG A 77 6.41 -3.18 -9.85
C ARG A 77 7.73 -2.77 -10.52
N ASN A 78 7.66 -1.94 -11.56
CA ASN A 78 8.84 -1.43 -12.26
C ASN A 78 9.34 -0.10 -11.69
N LEU A 79 8.67 0.47 -10.67
CA LEU A 79 9.23 1.60 -9.93
C LEU A 79 10.45 1.13 -9.14
N PRO A 80 11.52 1.95 -9.05
CA PRO A 80 12.62 1.66 -8.15
C PRO A 80 12.05 1.57 -6.73
N LYS A 81 12.09 0.37 -6.15
CA LYS A 81 11.67 0.16 -4.76
C LYS A 81 12.66 0.92 -3.89
N SER A 82 12.30 2.13 -3.47
CA SER A 82 13.08 2.87 -2.48
C SER A 82 13.07 2.01 -1.22
N THR A 83 14.20 1.36 -0.96
CA THR A 83 14.43 0.54 0.21
C THR A 83 14.25 1.41 1.45
N ASN A 84 13.06 1.42 2.03
CA ASN A 84 12.93 1.72 3.45
C ASN A 84 13.42 0.46 4.15
N VAL A 85 14.72 0.48 4.49
CA VAL A 85 15.32 -0.41 5.47
C VAL A 85 14.44 -0.32 6.71
N GLY A 86 13.70 -1.39 6.98
CA GLY A 86 13.02 -1.58 8.24
C GLY A 86 14.05 -1.55 9.36
N THR A 87 14.01 -0.50 10.18
CA THR A 87 14.54 -0.58 11.55
C THR A 87 13.57 -1.42 12.38
N LYS A 88 13.88 -2.72 12.34
CA LYS A 88 13.70 -3.79 13.32
C LYS A 88 12.85 -3.45 14.54
N SER A 89 11.75 -4.18 14.70
CA SER A 89 11.09 -4.41 15.99
C SER A 89 11.32 -5.88 16.36
N SER A 90 11.76 -6.08 17.61
CA SER A 90 11.69 -7.30 18.43
C SER A 90 12.88 -8.28 18.45
N ASP A 91 13.20 -8.67 19.68
CA ASP A 91 13.93 -9.84 20.20
C ASP A 91 15.48 -9.77 20.12
N SER A 92 16.28 -9.95 21.17
CA SER A 92 16.15 -10.59 22.49
C SER A 92 17.38 -10.22 23.34
N GLU A 93 17.22 -9.77 24.59
CA GLU A 93 18.31 -9.73 25.57
C GLU A 93 18.08 -10.88 26.56
N ASP A 94 18.81 -11.97 26.37
CA ASP A 94 18.92 -13.03 27.37
C ASP A 94 20.25 -13.79 27.23
N GLU A 95 20.76 -14.16 28.40
CA GLU A 95 21.92 -15.01 28.70
C GLU A 95 23.33 -14.40 28.57
N GLY A 96 24.03 -14.43 29.71
CA GLY A 96 25.32 -13.78 29.93
C GLY A 96 26.54 -14.66 29.66
N GLU A 97 27.70 -14.03 29.80
CA GLU A 97 28.98 -14.70 30.00
C GLU A 97 29.82 -13.79 30.90
N ILE A 98 30.07 -14.24 32.13
CA ILE A 98 31.11 -13.70 33.00
C ILE A 98 32.31 -14.62 32.84
N ASP A 99 33.29 -14.17 32.07
CA ASP A 99 34.57 -14.83 31.93
C ASP A 99 35.41 -14.64 33.21
N ASP A 100 35.73 -15.77 33.82
CA ASP A 100 36.72 -15.90 34.88
C ASP A 100 38.12 -15.76 34.25
N TYR A 101 38.77 -14.59 34.41
CA TYR A 101 40.19 -14.45 34.11
C TYR A 101 40.96 -13.72 35.23
N SER A 102 41.77 -14.50 35.92
CA SER A 102 42.75 -14.11 36.93
C SER A 102 43.95 -13.39 36.33
N GLY A 103 44.49 -12.36 37.00
CA GLY A 103 45.89 -11.93 36.77
C GLY A 103 46.25 -10.55 37.33
N GLY A 104 47.04 -10.53 38.42
CA GLY A 104 47.69 -9.33 38.96
C GLY A 104 48.04 -9.45 40.44
#